data_AF-A0A1I2JQK0-F1
#
_entry.id   AF-A0A1I2JQK0-F1
#
_cell.length_a   1.000
_cell.length_b   1.000
_cell.length_c   1.000
_cell.angle_alpha   90.00
_cell.angle_beta   90.00
_cell.angle_gamma   90.00
#
_symmetry.space_group_name_H-M   'P 1'
#
loop_
_entity.id
_entity.type
_entity.pdbx_description
1 polymer ?
#
loop_
_entity_poly.entity_id
_entity_poly.type
_entity_poly.pdbx_seq_one_letter_code
_entity_poly.pdbx_strand_id
1 'polypeptide(L)'
;MTNIHIPDDALKDGAKRMRLVQDNIDIGNTTFDFDAAFGRELSSGAAQNFEDRWNDGKHQLQKQVGGIIDAITQISYAFDEADRRSAASLDDSQGN
;
A
#
# COMPACT_ATOMS: atom_id res chain seq x y z
N MET A 1 4.56 -1.36 -34.40
CA MET A 1 3.83 -1.67 -33.16
C MET A 1 4.61 -1.08 -32.01
N THR A 2 4.09 -0.02 -31.39
CA THR A 2 4.68 0.56 -30.19
C THR A 2 4.32 -0.36 -29.03
N ASN A 3 5.27 -1.17 -28.61
CA ASN A 3 5.09 -2.07 -27.48
C ASN A 3 4.90 -1.18 -26.24
N ILE A 4 3.67 -1.06 -25.73
CA ILE A 4 3.44 -0.39 -24.46
C ILE A 4 4.07 -1.30 -23.40
N HIS A 5 5.31 -1.03 -23.05
CA HIS A 5 6.01 -1.78 -22.02
C HIS A 5 5.50 -1.28 -20.66
N ILE A 6 4.39 -1.88 -20.22
CA ILE A 6 3.82 -1.58 -18.91
C ILE A 6 4.74 -2.20 -17.86
N PRO A 7 5.22 -1.44 -16.87
CA PRO A 7 5.97 -2.00 -15.75
C PRO A 7 5.01 -2.68 -14.76
N ASP A 8 4.11 -3.52 -15.25
CA ASP A 8 3.04 -4.16 -14.47
C ASP A 8 3.65 -5.01 -13.34
N ASP A 9 4.73 -5.72 -13.62
CA ASP A 9 5.50 -6.45 -12.60
C ASP A 9 6.09 -5.52 -11.52
N ALA A 10 6.58 -4.34 -11.90
CA ALA A 10 7.16 -3.40 -10.94
C ALA A 10 6.06 -2.71 -10.10
N LEU A 11 4.91 -2.42 -10.71
CA LEU A 11 3.74 -1.89 -10.01
C LEU A 11 3.18 -2.93 -9.02
N LYS A 12 3.05 -4.19 -9.45
CA LYS A 12 2.64 -5.31 -8.60
C LYS A 12 3.63 -5.57 -7.46
N ASP A 13 4.94 -5.53 -7.71
CA ASP A 13 5.96 -5.65 -6.66
C ASP A 13 5.88 -4.48 -5.67
N GLY A 14 5.68 -3.26 -6.15
CA GLY A 14 5.44 -2.08 -5.32
C GLY A 14 4.23 -2.24 -4.40
N ALA A 15 3.08 -2.63 -4.94
CA ALA A 15 1.87 -2.88 -4.16
C ALA A 15 2.06 -3.99 -3.12
N LYS A 16 2.79 -5.05 -3.47
CA LYS A 16 3.11 -6.17 -2.55
C LYS A 16 3.98 -5.71 -1.38
N ARG A 17 5.02 -4.90 -1.65
CA ARG A 17 5.89 -4.34 -0.61
C ARG A 17 5.13 -3.38 0.31
N MET A 18 4.25 -2.57 -0.26
CA MET A 18 3.41 -1.66 0.52
C MET A 18 2.43 -2.42 1.41
N ARG A 19 1.84 -3.52 0.91
CA ARG A 19 0.99 -4.40 1.72
C ARG A 19 1.75 -5.04 2.88
N LEU A 20 3.01 -5.47 2.64
CA LEU A 20 3.91 -5.91 3.71
C LEU A 20 4.10 -4.86 4.80
N VAL A 21 4.29 -3.58 4.44
CA VAL A 21 4.36 -2.50 5.43
C VAL A 21 3.05 -2.37 6.20
N GLN A 22 1.91 -2.39 5.51
CA GLN A 22 0.58 -2.31 6.13
C GLN A 22 0.32 -3.46 7.12
N ASP A 23 0.72 -4.68 6.77
CA ASP A 23 0.51 -5.87 7.60
C ASP A 23 1.40 -5.88 8.85
N ASN A 24 2.56 -5.21 8.80
CA ASN A 24 3.56 -5.24 9.88
C ASN A 24 3.58 -3.96 10.74
N ILE A 25 2.94 -2.87 10.30
CA ILE A 25 2.93 -1.62 11.06
C ILE A 25 2.08 -1.71 12.35
N ASP A 26 1.17 -2.67 12.41
CA ASP A 26 0.22 -2.84 13.52
C ASP A 26 0.70 -3.81 14.61
N ILE A 27 1.93 -4.32 14.52
CA ILE A 27 2.49 -5.32 15.47
C ILE A 27 2.66 -4.73 16.90
N GLY A 28 2.41 -3.43 17.10
CA GLY A 28 2.64 -2.74 18.37
C GLY A 28 1.47 -2.70 19.36
N ASN A 29 0.28 -3.21 19.04
CA ASN A 29 -0.91 -3.04 19.90
C ASN A 29 -0.86 -3.82 21.24
N THR A 30 0.25 -4.49 21.58
CA THR A 30 0.30 -5.39 22.75
C THR A 30 1.56 -5.28 23.63
N THR A 31 2.59 -4.50 23.30
CA THR A 31 3.91 -4.77 23.95
C THR A 31 4.78 -3.62 24.43
N PHE A 32 4.49 -2.35 24.12
CA PHE A 32 5.29 -1.28 24.69
C PHE A 32 4.65 -0.71 25.95
N ASP A 33 4.88 -1.38 27.07
CA ASP A 33 4.52 -0.89 28.40
C ASP A 33 5.50 0.23 28.80
N PHE A 34 5.15 1.48 28.46
CA PHE A 34 5.95 2.67 28.76
C PHE A 34 6.13 2.87 30.26
N ASP A 35 5.13 2.49 31.07
CA ASP A 35 5.22 2.55 32.53
C ASP A 35 6.27 1.55 33.05
N ALA A 36 6.32 0.34 32.49
CA ALA A 36 7.36 -0.63 32.81
C ALA A 36 8.76 -0.24 32.26
N ALA A 37 8.82 0.41 31.10
CA ALA A 37 10.07 0.76 30.43
C ALA A 37 10.75 2.01 30.99
N PHE A 38 9.98 3.03 31.39
CA PHE A 38 10.52 4.34 31.78
C PHE A 38 10.14 4.77 33.20
N GLY A 39 9.23 4.07 33.87
CA GLY A 39 8.73 4.43 35.19
C GLY A 39 7.72 5.58 35.16
N ARG A 40 6.87 5.62 36.19
CA ARG A 40 5.65 6.45 36.28
C ARG A 40 5.86 7.96 36.15
N GLU A 41 7.07 8.45 36.43
CA GLU A 41 7.43 9.86 36.34
C GLU A 41 7.77 10.30 34.90
N LEU A 42 8.43 9.43 34.13
CA LEU A 42 8.79 9.68 32.73
C LEU A 42 7.71 9.25 31.74
N SER A 43 6.80 8.37 32.17
CA SER A 43 5.61 8.01 31.39
C SER A 43 4.57 9.14 31.33
N SER A 44 4.60 10.08 32.27
CA SER A 44 3.69 11.22 32.28
C SER A 44 4.05 12.23 31.17
N GLY A 45 3.09 12.49 30.27
CA GLY A 45 3.18 13.49 29.21
C GLY A 45 4.05 13.10 28.01
N ALA A 46 5.33 12.75 28.20
CA ALA A 46 6.24 12.48 27.07
C ALA A 46 5.95 11.14 26.38
N ALA A 47 5.72 10.07 27.15
CA ALA A 47 5.36 8.75 26.60
C ALA A 47 3.98 8.77 25.94
N GLN A 48 3.01 9.44 26.58
CA GLN A 48 1.67 9.59 26.01
C GLN A 48 1.68 10.37 24.69
N ASN A 49 2.42 11.48 24.62
CA ASN A 49 2.60 12.23 23.37
C ASN A 49 3.31 11.40 22.28
N PHE A 50 4.25 10.52 22.66
CA PHE A 50 4.87 9.60 21.71
C PHE A 50 3.85 8.58 21.19
N GLU A 51 3.08 7.96 22.08
CA GLU A 51 2.08 6.95 21.75
C GLU A 51 1.00 7.52 20.82
N ASP A 52 0.49 8.72 21.11
CA ASP A 52 -0.48 9.42 20.28
C ASP A 52 0.09 9.68 18.86
N ARG A 53 1.30 10.25 18.78
CA ARG A 53 1.94 10.53 17.49
C ARG A 53 2.30 9.26 16.71
N TRP A 54 2.69 8.21 17.42
CA TRP A 54 2.95 6.89 16.83
C TRP A 54 1.67 6.32 16.25
N ASN A 55 0.58 6.29 17.02
CA ASN A 55 -0.72 5.78 16.58
C ASN A 55 -1.26 6.57 15.40
N ASP A 56 -1.21 7.91 15.45
CA ASP A 56 -1.60 8.78 14.34
C ASP A 56 -0.76 8.51 13.09
N GLY A 57 0.56 8.40 13.26
CA GLY A 57 1.49 8.10 12.17
C GLY A 57 1.21 6.76 11.51
N LYS A 58 0.96 5.71 12.30
CA LYS A 58 0.56 4.39 11.79
C LYS A 58 -0.72 4.48 10.97
N HIS A 59 -1.75 5.15 11.50
CA HIS A 59 -3.05 5.25 10.85
C HIS A 59 -2.97 6.02 9.53
N GLN A 60 -2.20 7.11 9.50
CA GLN A 60 -1.95 7.88 8.28
C GLN A 60 -1.18 7.04 7.24
N LEU A 61 -0.15 6.31 7.66
CA LEU A 61 0.64 5.47 6.76
C LEU A 61 -0.22 4.34 6.17
N GLN A 62 -1.06 3.67 6.98
CA GLN A 62 -2.01 2.66 6.51
C GLN A 62 -2.97 3.20 5.45
N LYS A 63 -3.55 4.39 5.69
CA LYS A 63 -4.47 5.03 4.74
C LYS A 63 -3.78 5.37 3.42
N GLN A 64 -2.58 5.96 3.48
CA GLN A 64 -1.84 6.35 2.28
C GLN A 64 -1.40 5.14 1.47
N VAL A 65 -0.87 4.11 2.15
CA VAL A 65 -0.49 2.84 1.53
C VAL A 65 -1.67 2.18 0.83
N GLY A 66 -2.83 2.09 1.49
CA GLY A 66 -4.06 1.56 0.89
C GLY A 66 -4.43 2.32 -0.39
N GLY A 67 -4.41 3.66 -0.35
CA GLY A 67 -4.69 4.48 -1.52
C GLY A 67 -3.72 4.26 -2.69
N ILE A 68 -2.43 4.03 -2.42
CA ILE A 68 -1.44 3.73 -3.47
C ILE A 68 -1.70 2.33 -4.06
N ILE A 69 -1.99 1.34 -3.23
CA ILE A 69 -2.34 -0.03 -3.69
C ILE A 69 -3.58 0.00 -4.58
N ASP A 70 -4.60 0.77 -4.20
CA ASP A 70 -5.83 0.92 -4.99
C ASP A 70 -5.55 1.60 -6.33
N ALA A 71 -4.74 2.67 -6.34
CA ALA A 71 -4.34 3.36 -7.56
C ALA A 71 -3.56 2.44 -8.51
N ILE A 72 -2.61 1.65 -7.97
CA ILE A 72 -1.87 0.64 -8.74
C ILE A 72 -2.84 -0.37 -9.37
N THR A 73 -3.79 -0.87 -8.58
CA THR A 73 -4.77 -1.86 -9.05
C THR A 73 -5.64 -1.30 -10.17
N GLN A 74 -6.09 -0.06 -10.06
CA GLN A 74 -6.88 0.61 -11.10
C GLN A 74 -6.09 0.80 -12.40
N ILE A 75 -4.80 1.18 -12.29
CA ILE A 75 -3.92 1.33 -13.44
C ILE A 75 -3.73 -0.02 -14.16
N SER A 76 -3.39 -1.09 -13.43
CA SER A 76 -3.25 -2.43 -14.02
C SER A 76 -4.54 -2.89 -14.69
N TYR A 77 -5.71 -2.68 -14.06
CA TYR A 77 -7.00 -3.03 -14.66
C TYR A 77 -7.28 -2.27 -15.97
N ALA A 78 -7.00 -0.96 -16.01
CA ALA A 78 -7.20 -0.15 -17.20
C ALA A 78 -6.32 -0.61 -18.38
N PHE A 79 -5.10 -1.06 -18.09
CA PHE A 79 -4.21 -1.63 -19.09
C PHE A 79 -4.69 -3.00 -19.58
N ASP A 80 -5.05 -3.91 -18.68
CA ASP A 80 -5.59 -5.23 -19.06
C ASP A 80 -6.85 -5.10 -19.95
N GLU A 81 -7.69 -4.11 -19.67
CA GLU A 81 -8.86 -3.80 -20.48
C GLU A 81 -8.48 -3.23 -21.86
N ALA A 82 -7.48 -2.35 -21.93
CA ALA A 82 -6.98 -1.81 -23.20
C ALA A 82 -6.36 -2.91 -24.08
N ASP A 83 -5.60 -3.83 -23.48
CA ASP A 83 -5.01 -4.97 -24.19
C ASP A 83 -6.09 -5.93 -24.69
N ARG A 84 -7.11 -6.25 -23.87
CA ARG A 84 -8.25 -7.08 -24.29
C ARG A 84 -9.02 -6.47 -25.47
N ARG A 85 -9.28 -5.16 -25.43
CA ARG A 85 -9.93 -4.45 -26.54
C ARG A 85 -9.08 -4.43 -27.81
N SER A 86 -7.78 -4.24 -27.66
CA SER A 86 -6.85 -4.25 -28.80
C SER A 86 -6.79 -5.64 -29.44
N ALA A 87 -6.69 -6.71 -28.63
CA ALA A 87 -6.72 -8.09 -29.11
C ALA A 87 -8.03 -8.43 -29.84
N ALA A 88 -9.19 -8.05 -29.27
CA ALA A 88 -10.48 -8.26 -29.91
C ALA A 88 -10.59 -7.54 -31.27
N SER A 89 -10.10 -6.29 -31.35
CA SER A 89 -10.11 -5.53 -32.61
C SER A 89 -9.22 -6.13 -33.70
N LEU A 90 -8.15 -6.84 -33.32
CA LEU A 90 -7.26 -7.53 -34.25
C LEU A 90 -7.88 -8.82 -34.78
N ASP A 91 -8.57 -9.59 -33.93
CA ASP A 91 -9.30 -10.80 -34.32
C ASP A 91 -10.45 -10.49 -35.30
N ASP A 92 -11.23 -9.44 -35.01
CA ASP A 92 -12.29 -8.94 -35.91
C ASP A 92 -11.73 -8.45 -37.26
N SER A 93 -10.49 -7.97 -37.30
CA SER A 93 -9.86 -7.47 -38.53
C SER A 93 -9.20 -8.55 -39.40
N GLN A 94 -8.87 -9.72 -38.84
CA GLN A 94 -8.30 -10.86 -39.57
C GLN A 94 -9.36 -11.84 -40.09
N GLY A 95 -10.62 -11.70 -39.65
CA GLY A 95 -11.74 -12.54 -40.07
C GLY A 95 -12.49 -12.12 -41.34
N ASN A 96 -11.94 -11.20 -42.16
CA ASN A 96 -12.59 -10.70 -43.38
C ASN A 96 -11.66 -10.77 -44.60
#